data_AF-A0A183AW48-F1
#
_entry.id   AF-A0A183AW48-F1
#
_cell.length_a   1.000
_cell.length_b   1.000
_cell.length_c   1.000
_cell.angle_alpha   90.00
_cell.angle_beta   90.00
_cell.angle_gamma   90.00
#
_symmetry.space_group_name_H-M   'P 1'
#
loop_
_entity.id
_entity.type
_entity.pdbx_description
1 polymer ?
#
loop_
_entity_poly.entity_id
_entity_poly.type
_entity_poly.pdbx_seq_one_letter_code
_entity_poly.pdbx_strand_id
1 'polypeptide(L)'
;MHSVVDQFLTTKIEDAEVCTSIFYNNPDLSCGVSRKLIHHFFRCLQSNEPHPYWIRLFIVILSSQTRPKRALQDLIAGELYSMHGTTLNQLFCATTIVDCLDQVELDKDDLQMDDRTKQLKLNTHLELIRLVSLTAAGRNGLAQTEARNRLRLADLVRLVMHPTFRRLNTARSSAIQNTLFHLRCAYVAYLDIVFVDTENPSSQLYIPGSLMWQFWSQIDKELEQVSPFTVWLFMALIDYFNSFVILRTNMCSIAYCFFSSDFVVVQLKKTADFPLNWTWLIRLSIT
;
A
#
# COMPACT_ATOMS: atom_id res chain seq x y z
N MET A 1 -7.42 -15.09 27.87
CA MET A 1 -6.54 -14.19 27.10
C MET A 1 -7.20 -12.84 26.79
N HIS A 2 -8.44 -12.78 26.29
CA HIS A 2 -9.11 -11.48 26.02
C HIS A 2 -9.22 -10.54 27.24
N SER A 3 -9.32 -11.07 28.46
CA SER A 3 -9.34 -10.28 29.70
C SER A 3 -8.06 -9.49 29.99
N VAL A 4 -6.91 -9.92 29.44
CA VAL A 4 -5.63 -9.21 29.59
C VAL A 4 -5.52 -8.09 28.57
N VAL A 5 -6.08 -8.27 27.37
CA VAL A 5 -6.06 -7.23 26.32
C VAL A 5 -6.89 -6.00 26.73
N ASP A 6 -7.98 -6.22 27.46
CA ASP A 6 -8.82 -5.14 27.99
C ASP A 6 -8.08 -4.19 28.96
N GLN A 7 -6.94 -4.62 29.53
CA GLN A 7 -6.10 -3.78 30.40
C GLN A 7 -5.37 -2.68 29.61
N PHE A 8 -5.18 -2.87 28.30
CA PHE A 8 -4.51 -1.93 27.40
C PHE A 8 -5.48 -0.97 26.70
N LEU A 9 -6.76 -0.93 27.11
CA LEU A 9 -7.74 0.03 26.60
C LEU A 9 -7.55 1.41 27.25
N THR A 10 -6.36 1.98 27.09
CA THR A 10 -6.04 3.35 27.49
C THR A 10 -5.77 4.24 26.27
N THR A 11 -5.56 5.53 26.48
CA THR A 11 -5.27 6.50 25.39
C THR A 11 -3.79 6.57 25.03
N LYS A 12 -2.94 5.73 25.64
CA LYS A 12 -1.49 5.71 25.42
C LYS A 12 -1.13 4.98 24.15
N ILE A 13 -0.14 5.50 23.42
CA ILE A 13 0.28 4.90 22.15
C ILE A 13 1.08 3.61 22.35
N GLU A 14 1.79 3.51 23.47
CA GLU A 14 2.54 2.33 23.88
C GLU A 14 1.61 1.12 24.03
N ASP A 15 0.37 1.34 24.47
CA ASP A 15 -0.63 0.28 24.59
C ASP A 15 -1.07 -0.26 23.23
N ALA A 16 -1.13 0.60 22.20
CA ALA A 16 -1.38 0.14 20.83
C ALA A 16 -0.20 -0.68 20.29
N GLU A 17 1.04 -0.33 20.64
CA GLU A 17 2.24 -1.10 20.27
C GLU A 17 2.28 -2.47 20.97
N VAL A 18 1.96 -2.52 22.26
CA VAL A 18 1.82 -3.77 23.01
C VAL A 18 0.71 -4.62 22.43
N CYS A 19 -0.46 -4.05 22.15
CA CYS A 19 -1.55 -4.77 21.51
C CYS A 19 -1.15 -5.30 20.13
N THR A 20 -0.43 -4.50 19.33
CA THR A 20 0.08 -4.93 18.02
C THR A 20 0.94 -6.19 18.17
N SER A 21 1.83 -6.20 19.17
CA SER A 21 2.68 -7.35 19.47
C SER A 21 1.89 -8.57 19.93
N ILE A 22 0.83 -8.38 20.73
CA ILE A 22 -0.05 -9.45 21.21
C ILE A 22 -0.82 -10.13 20.06
N PHE A 23 -1.32 -9.35 19.09
CA PHE A 23 -2.06 -9.88 17.95
C PHE A 23 -1.17 -10.41 16.82
N TYR A 24 0.13 -10.08 16.84
CA TYR A 24 1.07 -10.48 15.79
C TYR A 24 1.17 -12.01 15.67
N ASN A 25 0.99 -12.52 14.44
CA ASN A 25 0.97 -13.96 14.11
C ASN A 25 0.03 -14.80 15.00
N ASN A 26 -1.08 -14.22 15.47
CA ASN A 26 -2.06 -14.91 16.31
C ASN A 26 -3.48 -14.92 15.70
N PRO A 27 -3.77 -15.83 14.74
CA PRO A 27 -5.05 -15.86 14.03
C PRO A 27 -6.26 -16.11 14.95
N ASP A 28 -6.09 -16.92 15.99
CA ASP A 28 -7.15 -17.27 16.93
C ASP A 28 -7.58 -16.04 17.73
N LEU A 29 -6.61 -15.28 18.23
CA LEU A 29 -6.88 -14.05 18.97
C LEU A 29 -7.49 -12.96 18.08
N SER A 30 -6.98 -12.78 16.86
CA SER A 30 -7.52 -11.81 15.91
C SER A 30 -8.93 -12.18 15.41
N CYS A 31 -9.25 -13.48 15.33
CA CYS A 31 -10.60 -13.95 15.03
C CYS A 31 -11.61 -13.53 16.11
N GLY A 32 -11.20 -13.62 17.37
CA GLY A 32 -12.03 -13.28 18.53
C GLY A 32 -11.94 -11.83 18.97
N VAL A 33 -11.34 -10.93 18.18
CA VAL A 33 -11.15 -9.53 18.59
C VAL A 33 -12.50 -8.86 18.88
N SER A 34 -12.60 -8.19 20.02
CA SER A 34 -13.83 -7.54 20.44
C SER A 34 -14.06 -6.23 19.67
N ARG A 35 -15.32 -5.92 19.33
CA ARG A 35 -15.67 -4.62 18.73
C ARG A 35 -15.29 -3.45 19.63
N LYS A 36 -15.37 -3.65 20.95
CA LYS A 36 -14.97 -2.66 21.97
C LYS A 36 -13.52 -2.23 21.78
N LEU A 37 -12.61 -3.18 21.55
CA LEU A 37 -11.20 -2.88 21.30
C LEU A 37 -11.00 -2.07 20.02
N ILE A 38 -11.62 -2.51 18.92
CA ILE A 38 -11.53 -1.82 17.62
C ILE A 38 -12.00 -0.37 17.76
N HIS A 39 -13.19 -0.17 18.32
CA HIS A 39 -13.78 1.16 18.49
C HIS A 39 -12.99 2.04 19.48
N HIS A 40 -12.38 1.46 20.52
CA HIS A 40 -11.50 2.18 21.43
C HIS A 40 -10.28 2.75 20.72
N PHE A 41 -9.53 1.91 20.00
CA PHE A 41 -8.31 2.34 19.32
C PHE A 41 -8.59 3.28 18.14
N PHE A 42 -9.74 3.16 17.47
CA PHE A 42 -10.16 4.16 16.48
C PHE A 42 -10.47 5.52 17.11
N ARG A 43 -11.12 5.55 18.28
CA ARG A 43 -11.28 6.80 19.04
C ARG A 43 -9.95 7.39 19.46
N CYS A 44 -8.99 6.57 19.90
CA CYS A 44 -7.64 7.05 20.19
C CYS A 44 -6.96 7.62 18.95
N LEU A 45 -7.06 6.96 17.79
CA LEU A 45 -6.53 7.48 16.53
C LEU A 45 -7.19 8.80 16.10
N GLN A 46 -8.49 8.98 16.38
CA GLN A 46 -9.22 10.21 16.07
C GLN A 46 -8.85 11.39 16.99
N SER A 47 -8.60 11.13 18.28
CA SER A 47 -8.36 12.18 19.28
C SER A 47 -6.89 12.54 19.49
N ASN A 48 -5.95 11.71 19.02
CA ASN A 48 -4.51 11.93 19.15
C ASN A 48 -3.87 12.34 17.82
N GLU A 49 -2.60 12.74 17.87
CA GLU A 49 -1.81 12.98 16.66
C GLU A 49 -1.69 11.68 15.81
N PRO A 50 -1.83 11.76 14.48
CA PRO A 50 -1.70 10.60 13.61
C PRO A 50 -0.33 9.94 13.72
N HIS A 51 -0.31 8.65 14.07
CA HIS A 51 0.93 7.90 14.29
C HIS A 51 0.80 6.48 13.69
N PRO A 52 1.85 5.91 13.09
CA PRO A 52 1.78 4.60 12.43
C PRO A 52 1.37 3.45 13.37
N TYR A 53 1.74 3.49 14.65
CA TYR A 53 1.42 2.42 15.61
C TYR A 53 -0.07 2.23 15.85
N TRP A 54 -0.87 3.30 15.88
CA TRP A 54 -2.33 3.19 15.96
C TRP A 54 -2.90 2.39 14.78
N ILE A 55 -2.37 2.63 13.59
CA ILE A 55 -2.83 2.01 12.34
C ILE A 55 -2.32 0.55 12.24
N ARG A 56 -1.07 0.31 12.66
CA ARG A 56 -0.41 -1.00 12.60
C ARG A 56 -1.13 -2.08 13.39
N LEU A 57 -1.76 -1.72 14.52
CA LEU A 57 -2.62 -2.63 15.28
C LEU A 57 -3.70 -3.26 14.37
N PHE A 58 -4.42 -2.44 13.61
CA PHE A 58 -5.49 -2.92 12.73
C PHE A 58 -4.96 -3.73 11.54
N ILE A 59 -3.81 -3.32 11.00
CA ILE A 59 -3.11 -4.07 9.95
C ILE A 59 -2.80 -5.49 10.45
N VAL A 60 -2.20 -5.63 11.64
CA VAL A 60 -1.86 -6.93 12.22
C VAL A 60 -3.10 -7.78 12.50
N ILE A 61 -4.17 -7.17 13.02
CA ILE A 61 -5.44 -7.86 13.26
C ILE A 61 -6.06 -8.41 11.95
N LEU A 62 -5.95 -7.68 10.85
CA LEU A 62 -6.45 -8.13 9.53
C LEU A 62 -5.51 -9.13 8.87
N SER A 63 -4.18 -8.95 8.99
CA SER A 63 -3.18 -9.75 8.28
C SER A 63 -2.84 -11.08 8.96
N SER A 64 -3.11 -11.23 10.26
CA SER A 64 -2.90 -12.49 10.99
C SER A 64 -3.79 -13.63 10.48
N GLN A 65 -4.80 -13.32 9.67
CA GLN A 65 -5.79 -14.27 9.19
C GLN A 65 -5.33 -14.91 7.88
N THR A 66 -5.48 -16.23 7.78
CA THR A 66 -5.16 -16.99 6.55
C THR A 66 -6.10 -16.66 5.39
N ARG A 67 -7.30 -16.17 5.68
CA ARG A 67 -8.30 -15.70 4.72
C ARG A 67 -8.96 -14.42 5.21
N PRO A 68 -9.28 -13.47 4.31
CA PRO A 68 -9.94 -12.23 4.68
C PRO A 68 -11.31 -12.50 5.32
N LYS A 69 -11.54 -12.01 6.54
CA LYS A 69 -12.87 -12.06 7.18
C LYS A 69 -13.64 -10.80 6.92
N ARG A 70 -14.65 -10.94 6.07
CA ARG A 70 -15.42 -9.80 5.59
C ARG A 70 -16.04 -8.96 6.70
N ALA A 71 -16.60 -9.58 7.73
CA ALA A 71 -17.20 -8.88 8.85
C ALA A 71 -16.20 -7.99 9.63
N LEU A 72 -14.93 -8.42 9.76
CA LEU A 72 -13.91 -7.62 10.44
C LEU A 72 -13.37 -6.51 9.53
N GLN A 73 -13.19 -6.81 8.23
CA GLN A 73 -12.85 -5.78 7.23
C GLN A 73 -13.89 -4.67 7.18
N ASP A 74 -15.18 -5.03 7.15
CA ASP A 74 -16.28 -4.06 7.10
C ASP A 74 -16.38 -3.24 8.39
N LEU A 75 -16.13 -3.85 9.55
CA LEU A 75 -16.06 -3.12 10.82
C LEU A 75 -14.93 -2.07 10.81
N ILE A 76 -13.72 -2.49 10.46
CA ILE A 76 -12.54 -1.60 10.42
C ILE A 76 -12.70 -0.53 9.33
N ALA A 77 -13.25 -0.89 8.16
CA ALA A 77 -13.56 0.05 7.09
C ALA A 77 -14.60 1.09 7.54
N GLY A 78 -15.68 0.65 8.18
CA GLY A 78 -16.73 1.53 8.68
C GLY A 78 -16.18 2.57 9.66
N GLU A 79 -15.37 2.14 10.64
CA GLU A 79 -14.70 3.06 11.57
C GLU A 79 -13.74 3.99 10.81
N LEU A 80 -12.89 3.45 9.93
CA LEU A 80 -11.86 4.20 9.20
C LEU A 80 -12.45 5.33 8.34
N TYR A 81 -13.46 5.02 7.54
CA TYR A 81 -14.07 5.99 6.63
C TYR A 81 -15.05 6.93 7.35
N SER A 82 -15.44 6.64 8.59
CA SER A 82 -16.30 7.52 9.38
C SER A 82 -15.55 8.68 10.06
N MET A 83 -14.21 8.63 10.10
CA MET A 83 -13.34 9.62 10.77
C MET A 83 -13.23 10.96 10.03
N HIS A 84 -14.35 11.62 9.71
CA HIS A 84 -14.40 12.91 9.04
C HIS A 84 -13.74 14.03 9.89
N GLY A 85 -13.14 15.03 9.23
CA GLY A 85 -12.54 16.20 9.88
C GLY A 85 -11.26 15.96 10.70
N THR A 86 -10.74 14.74 10.76
CA THR A 86 -9.51 14.40 11.50
C THR A 86 -8.24 14.78 10.74
N THR A 87 -7.13 15.00 11.47
CA THR A 87 -5.80 15.19 10.86
C THR A 87 -5.39 13.97 10.01
N LEU A 88 -5.88 12.77 10.36
CA LEU A 88 -5.69 11.57 9.54
C LEU A 88 -6.26 11.72 8.12
N ASN A 89 -7.37 12.45 7.93
CA ASN A 89 -7.92 12.69 6.58
C ASN A 89 -6.99 13.49 5.68
N GLN A 90 -6.16 14.37 6.24
CA GLN A 90 -5.16 15.09 5.46
C GLN A 90 -4.12 14.13 4.88
N LEU A 91 -3.88 12.99 5.55
CA LEU A 91 -3.00 11.94 5.03
C LEU A 91 -3.65 11.13 3.90
N PHE A 92 -4.95 11.22 3.65
CA PHE A 92 -5.56 10.69 2.42
C PHE A 92 -5.44 11.66 1.23
N CYS A 93 -5.15 12.94 1.50
CA CYS A 93 -5.11 13.95 0.47
C CYS A 93 -3.81 13.86 -0.34
N ALA A 94 -3.94 13.56 -1.63
CA ALA A 94 -2.77 13.39 -2.49
C ALA A 94 -1.93 14.65 -2.60
N THR A 95 -2.53 15.85 -2.62
CA THR A 95 -1.76 17.11 -2.64
C THR A 95 -0.88 17.24 -1.40
N THR A 96 -1.43 16.94 -0.22
CA THR A 96 -0.69 16.97 1.06
C THR A 96 0.50 16.01 1.09
N ILE A 97 0.42 14.88 0.39
CA ILE A 97 1.53 13.93 0.26
C ILE A 97 2.51 14.36 -0.82
N VAL A 98 2.04 14.87 -1.97
CA VAL A 98 2.91 15.45 -3.02
C VAL A 98 3.74 16.58 -2.44
N ASP A 99 3.15 17.54 -1.72
CA ASP A 99 3.88 18.63 -1.07
C ASP A 99 4.97 18.10 -0.11
N CYS A 100 4.68 17.00 0.58
CA CYS A 100 5.67 16.35 1.44
C CYS A 100 6.80 15.69 0.64
N LEU A 101 6.48 15.04 -0.48
CA LEU A 101 7.46 14.41 -1.37
C LEU A 101 8.34 15.44 -2.10
N ASP A 102 7.78 16.59 -2.47
CA ASP A 102 8.48 17.75 -3.02
C ASP A 102 9.45 18.33 -1.99
N GLN A 103 9.01 18.49 -0.74
CA GLN A 103 9.90 18.90 0.35
C GLN A 103 11.02 17.90 0.62
N VAL A 104 10.77 16.60 0.50
CA VAL A 104 11.83 15.56 0.60
C VAL A 104 12.78 15.63 -0.60
N GLU A 105 12.29 16.08 -1.75
CA GLU A 105 13.13 16.30 -2.93
C GLU A 105 13.99 17.57 -2.82
N LEU A 106 13.49 18.63 -2.19
CA LEU A 106 14.17 19.92 -2.02
C LEU A 106 15.18 19.92 -0.87
N ASP A 107 14.92 19.22 0.24
CA ASP A 107 15.79 19.12 1.42
C ASP A 107 17.13 18.39 1.19
N LYS A 108 17.47 18.12 -0.07
CA LYS A 108 18.76 17.55 -0.48
C LYS A 108 19.94 18.43 -0.11
N ASP A 109 19.71 19.74 -0.01
CA ASP A 109 20.78 20.72 0.07
C ASP A 109 20.86 21.49 1.40
N ASP A 110 19.82 21.55 2.25
CA ASP A 110 19.95 22.24 3.54
C ASP A 110 18.92 21.88 4.62
N LEU A 111 19.41 21.90 5.86
CA LEU A 111 18.79 21.57 7.16
C LEU A 111 17.58 22.44 7.53
N GLN A 112 16.44 22.33 6.85
CA GLN A 112 15.26 23.14 7.21
C GLN A 112 13.94 22.35 7.15
N MET A 113 13.84 21.34 8.03
CA MET A 113 12.68 20.84 8.80
C MET A 113 13.10 19.51 9.44
N ASP A 114 12.67 19.15 10.66
CA ASP A 114 13.11 17.89 11.31
C ASP A 114 12.72 16.69 10.43
N ASP A 115 13.71 15.98 9.87
CA ASP A 115 13.56 14.77 9.04
C ASP A 115 12.54 13.79 9.65
N ARG A 116 12.47 13.78 10.99
CA ARG A 116 11.55 12.96 11.78
C ARG A 116 10.08 13.26 11.51
N THR A 117 9.71 14.53 11.33
CA THR A 117 8.29 14.92 11.09
C THR A 117 7.82 14.47 9.72
N LYS A 118 8.65 14.66 8.68
CA LYS A 118 8.36 14.18 7.31
C LYS A 118 8.31 12.66 7.26
N GLN A 119 9.28 12.01 7.89
CA GLN A 119 9.32 10.56 7.98
C GLN A 119 8.11 10.01 8.72
N LEU A 120 7.70 10.63 9.84
CA LEU A 120 6.51 10.24 10.58
C LEU A 120 5.26 10.35 9.71
N LYS A 121 5.08 11.48 9.02
CA LYS A 121 3.95 11.71 8.10
C LYS A 121 3.88 10.64 7.00
N LEU A 122 5.01 10.36 6.33
CA LEU A 122 5.09 9.37 5.27
C LEU A 122 4.89 7.94 5.80
N ASN A 123 5.40 7.62 6.98
CA ASN A 123 5.18 6.31 7.63
C ASN A 123 3.71 6.12 8.01
N THR A 124 3.07 7.13 8.60
CA THR A 124 1.64 7.07 8.93
C THR A 124 0.81 6.90 7.65
N HIS A 125 1.15 7.64 6.60
CA HIS A 125 0.49 7.50 5.29
C HIS A 125 0.69 6.10 4.69
N LEU A 126 1.90 5.54 4.76
CA LEU A 126 2.20 4.17 4.32
C LEU A 126 1.32 3.13 5.03
N GLU A 127 1.23 3.18 6.36
CA GLU A 127 0.36 2.25 7.10
C GLU A 127 -1.11 2.48 6.76
N LEU A 128 -1.53 3.72 6.52
CA LEU A 128 -2.89 4.04 6.10
C LEU A 128 -3.25 3.38 4.76
N ILE A 129 -2.37 3.50 3.76
CA ILE A 129 -2.55 2.85 2.44
C ILE A 129 -2.62 1.32 2.58
N ARG A 130 -1.77 0.72 3.43
CA ARG A 130 -1.83 -0.72 3.72
C ARG A 130 -3.13 -1.14 4.38
N LEU A 131 -3.58 -0.41 5.40
CA LEU A 131 -4.83 -0.71 6.10
C LEU A 131 -6.01 -0.69 5.15
N VAL A 132 -6.11 0.35 4.31
CA VAL A 132 -7.17 0.47 3.30
C VAL A 132 -7.12 -0.66 2.28
N SER A 133 -5.91 -1.03 1.85
CA SER A 133 -5.73 -2.16 0.96
C SER A 133 -6.23 -3.47 1.60
N LEU A 134 -5.95 -3.68 2.89
CA LEU A 134 -6.42 -4.86 3.63
C LEU A 134 -7.93 -4.88 3.86
N THR A 135 -8.59 -3.72 4.02
CA THR A 135 -10.06 -3.69 4.11
C THR A 135 -10.72 -4.00 2.76
N ALA A 136 -10.10 -3.58 1.65
CA ALA A 136 -10.55 -3.84 0.28
C ALA A 136 -10.20 -5.24 -0.26
N ALA A 137 -9.22 -5.92 0.35
CA ALA A 137 -8.74 -7.22 -0.09
C ALA A 137 -9.83 -8.31 -0.10
N GLY A 138 -9.68 -9.32 -0.96
CA GLY A 138 -10.68 -10.37 -1.13
C GLY A 138 -11.95 -9.90 -1.84
N ARG A 139 -11.84 -8.86 -2.70
CA ARG A 139 -12.93 -8.24 -3.45
C ARG A 139 -14.01 -7.67 -2.54
N ASN A 140 -13.59 -6.88 -1.56
CA ASN A 140 -14.52 -6.12 -0.74
C ASN A 140 -15.06 -4.92 -1.51
N GLY A 141 -16.12 -5.12 -2.31
CA GLY A 141 -16.67 -4.09 -3.19
C GLY A 141 -17.10 -2.79 -2.49
N LEU A 142 -17.59 -2.86 -1.25
CA LEU A 142 -17.93 -1.69 -0.45
C LEU A 142 -16.66 -0.92 -0.06
N ALA A 143 -15.66 -1.59 0.51
CA ALA A 143 -14.39 -0.97 0.87
C ALA A 143 -13.61 -0.49 -0.36
N GLN A 144 -13.65 -1.22 -1.48
CA GLN A 144 -13.07 -0.78 -2.75
C GLN A 144 -13.73 0.52 -3.23
N THR A 145 -15.06 0.63 -3.14
CA THR A 145 -15.77 1.85 -3.54
C THR A 145 -15.37 3.04 -2.67
N GLU A 146 -15.36 2.86 -1.34
CA GLU A 146 -14.90 3.89 -0.40
C GLU A 146 -13.43 4.26 -0.63
N ALA A 147 -12.55 3.28 -0.87
CA ALA A 147 -11.15 3.49 -1.19
C ALA A 147 -10.99 4.37 -2.44
N ARG A 148 -11.69 4.06 -3.54
CA ARG A 148 -11.67 4.86 -4.79
C ARG A 148 -12.15 6.29 -4.58
N ASN A 149 -13.11 6.49 -3.67
CA ASN A 149 -13.63 7.82 -3.32
C ASN A 149 -12.60 8.64 -2.54
N ARG A 150 -11.80 7.99 -1.67
CA ARG A 150 -10.77 8.65 -0.85
C ARG A 150 -9.48 8.95 -1.61
N LEU A 151 -9.03 8.03 -2.47
CA LEU A 151 -7.84 8.20 -3.30
C LEU A 151 -8.14 7.76 -4.74
N ARG A 152 -8.35 8.75 -5.62
CA ARG A 152 -8.73 8.51 -7.01
C ARG A 152 -7.54 7.98 -7.82
N LEU A 153 -7.83 7.28 -8.92
CA LEU A 153 -6.80 6.69 -9.78
C LEU A 153 -5.78 7.74 -10.29
N ALA A 154 -6.26 8.91 -10.72
CA ALA A 154 -5.39 9.98 -11.20
C ALA A 154 -4.39 10.46 -10.14
N ASP A 155 -4.87 10.60 -8.91
CA ASP A 155 -4.06 11.02 -7.77
C ASP A 155 -3.06 9.93 -7.36
N LEU A 156 -3.49 8.67 -7.34
CA LEU A 156 -2.62 7.53 -7.07
C LEU A 156 -1.51 7.41 -8.11
N VAL A 157 -1.84 7.53 -9.41
CA VAL A 157 -0.87 7.50 -10.50
C VAL A 157 0.10 8.68 -10.37
N ARG A 158 -0.39 9.89 -10.04
CA ARG A 158 0.48 11.04 -9.78
C ARG A 158 1.46 10.75 -8.63
N LEU A 159 0.99 10.16 -7.52
CA LEU A 159 1.81 9.84 -6.36
C LEU A 159 2.87 8.77 -6.67
N VAL A 160 2.47 7.62 -7.22
CA VAL A 160 3.41 6.51 -7.48
C VAL A 160 4.47 6.86 -8.53
N MET A 161 4.16 7.82 -9.41
CA MET A 161 5.07 8.32 -10.45
C MET A 161 5.92 9.51 -10.01
N HIS A 162 5.80 9.95 -8.77
CA HIS A 162 6.56 11.09 -8.23
C HIS A 162 8.08 10.88 -8.39
N PRO A 163 8.84 11.88 -8.87
CA PRO A 163 10.28 11.76 -9.10
C PRO A 163 11.09 11.29 -7.89
N THR A 164 10.67 11.69 -6.68
CA THR A 164 11.26 11.25 -5.40
C THR A 164 11.40 9.74 -5.28
N PHE A 165 10.46 8.95 -5.81
CA PHE A 165 10.49 7.49 -5.76
C PHE A 165 11.50 6.86 -6.73
N ARG A 166 11.96 7.56 -7.77
CA ARG A 166 12.93 7.02 -8.75
C ARG A 166 14.37 7.03 -8.23
N ARG A 167 14.65 7.77 -7.16
CA ARG A 167 16.00 8.01 -6.66
C ARG A 167 16.48 6.99 -5.62
N LEU A 168 15.76 5.87 -5.46
CA LEU A 168 16.07 4.77 -4.53
C LEU A 168 17.42 4.06 -4.77
N ASN A 169 18.11 4.33 -5.89
CA ASN A 169 19.37 3.70 -6.27
C ASN A 169 20.65 4.46 -5.85
N THR A 170 20.57 5.50 -5.01
CA THR A 170 21.76 6.22 -4.54
C THR A 170 22.30 5.64 -3.22
N ALA A 171 23.62 5.50 -3.12
CA ALA A 171 24.35 4.66 -2.15
C ALA A 171 24.24 5.03 -0.64
N ARG A 172 23.28 5.86 -0.22
CA ARG A 172 22.99 6.15 1.19
C ARG A 172 21.55 5.75 1.51
N SER A 173 21.40 4.56 2.10
CA SER A 173 20.14 4.11 2.69
C SER A 173 19.82 4.96 3.93
N SER A 174 19.06 6.03 3.77
CA SER A 174 18.46 6.77 4.90
C SER A 174 17.11 6.17 5.28
N ALA A 175 16.66 6.40 6.52
CA ALA A 175 15.40 5.85 7.01
C ALA A 175 14.19 6.32 6.17
N ILE A 176 14.24 7.54 5.62
CA ILE A 176 13.22 8.06 4.72
C ILE A 176 13.22 7.37 3.35
N GLN A 177 14.39 6.96 2.82
CA GLN A 177 14.45 6.17 1.58
C GLN A 177 13.76 4.81 1.74
N ASN A 178 13.93 4.16 2.90
CA ASN A 178 13.21 2.92 3.19
C ASN A 178 11.68 3.12 3.23
N THR A 179 11.21 4.19 3.89
CA THR A 179 9.80 4.57 3.88
C THR A 179 9.28 4.80 2.46
N LEU A 180 10.03 5.53 1.63
CA LEU A 180 9.65 5.81 0.24
C LEU A 180 9.57 4.53 -0.60
N PHE A 181 10.52 3.61 -0.43
CA PHE A 181 10.50 2.31 -1.08
C PHE A 181 9.19 1.57 -0.78
N HIS A 182 8.89 1.38 0.51
CA HIS A 182 7.70 0.66 0.94
C HIS A 182 6.40 1.38 0.54
N LEU A 183 6.41 2.71 0.52
CA LEU A 183 5.27 3.50 0.08
C LEU A 183 4.96 3.31 -1.40
N ARG A 184 5.99 3.32 -2.26
CA ARG A 184 5.80 2.99 -3.68
C ARG A 184 5.22 1.60 -3.87
N CYS A 185 5.72 0.61 -3.13
CA CYS A 185 5.19 -0.75 -3.15
C CYS A 185 3.72 -0.82 -2.70
N ALA A 186 3.37 -0.09 -1.63
CA ALA A 186 2.01 -0.02 -1.13
C ALA A 186 1.04 0.62 -2.12
N TYR A 187 1.45 1.65 -2.86
CA TYR A 187 0.63 2.26 -3.91
C TYR A 187 0.34 1.30 -5.06
N VAL A 188 1.34 0.53 -5.52
CA VAL A 188 1.13 -0.48 -6.56
C VAL A 188 0.18 -1.57 -6.09
N ALA A 189 0.34 -2.03 -4.85
CA ALA A 189 -0.58 -2.99 -4.26
C ALA A 189 -2.01 -2.45 -4.12
N TYR A 190 -2.16 -1.19 -3.70
CA TYR A 190 -3.44 -0.51 -3.62
C TYR A 190 -4.09 -0.41 -5.00
N LEU A 191 -3.31 -0.04 -6.02
CA LEU A 191 -3.78 0.06 -7.39
C LEU A 191 -4.41 -1.25 -7.86
N ASP A 192 -3.72 -2.37 -7.60
CA ASP A 192 -4.22 -3.71 -7.94
C ASP A 192 -5.49 -4.07 -7.16
N ILE A 193 -5.45 -3.95 -5.84
CA ILE A 193 -6.58 -4.34 -4.99
C ILE A 193 -7.83 -3.50 -5.27
N VAL A 194 -7.67 -2.21 -5.55
CA VAL A 194 -8.77 -1.25 -5.59
C VAL A 194 -9.26 -0.98 -7.00
N PHE A 195 -8.37 -0.89 -8.00
CA PHE A 195 -8.75 -0.48 -9.35
C PHE A 195 -8.71 -1.60 -10.38
N VAL A 196 -7.87 -2.62 -10.20
CA VAL A 196 -7.78 -3.72 -11.17
C VAL A 196 -8.95 -4.67 -10.97
N ASP A 197 -9.86 -4.64 -11.95
CA ASP A 197 -10.93 -5.61 -12.05
C ASP A 197 -10.52 -6.73 -13.01
N THR A 198 -10.25 -7.91 -12.45
CA THR A 198 -9.87 -9.11 -13.22
C THR A 198 -11.03 -9.76 -13.95
N GLU A 199 -12.29 -9.40 -13.63
CA GLU A 199 -13.49 -9.96 -14.26
C GLU A 199 -14.01 -9.10 -15.42
N ASN A 200 -13.64 -7.82 -15.45
CA ASN A 200 -13.93 -6.92 -16.56
C ASN A 200 -12.65 -6.43 -17.26
N PRO A 201 -12.00 -7.30 -18.04
CA PRO A 201 -10.73 -6.99 -18.66
C PRO A 201 -10.89 -5.97 -19.80
N SER A 202 -12.12 -5.76 -20.30
CA SER A 202 -12.52 -4.66 -21.18
C SER A 202 -12.64 -3.29 -20.50
N SER A 203 -12.21 -3.16 -19.24
CA SER A 203 -12.20 -1.88 -18.56
C SER A 203 -11.37 -0.85 -19.33
N GLN A 204 -11.90 0.37 -19.45
CA GLN A 204 -11.23 1.51 -20.11
C GLN A 204 -9.89 1.88 -19.46
N LEU A 205 -9.54 1.23 -18.35
CA LEU A 205 -8.29 1.39 -17.63
C LEU A 205 -7.08 1.12 -18.51
N TYR A 206 -7.13 0.20 -19.49
CA TYR A 206 -5.94 -0.26 -20.24
C TYR A 206 -5.85 0.26 -21.68
N ILE A 207 -6.71 1.20 -22.07
CA ILE A 207 -6.68 1.79 -23.41
C ILE A 207 -5.37 2.60 -23.57
N PRO A 208 -4.69 2.55 -24.73
CA PRO A 208 -3.52 3.39 -25.00
C PRO A 208 -3.80 4.87 -24.70
N GLY A 209 -2.91 5.50 -23.93
CA GLY A 209 -3.07 6.88 -23.49
C GLY A 209 -3.85 7.07 -22.18
N SER A 210 -4.48 6.03 -21.64
CA SER A 210 -5.06 6.04 -20.28
C SER A 210 -4.01 6.26 -19.19
N LEU A 211 -4.44 6.62 -17.99
CA LEU A 211 -3.54 6.81 -16.84
C LEU A 211 -2.80 5.52 -16.46
N MET A 212 -3.47 4.36 -16.54
CA MET A 212 -2.84 3.07 -16.25
C MET A 212 -1.79 2.73 -17.31
N TRP A 213 -2.09 3.01 -18.57
CA TRP A 213 -1.14 2.82 -19.67
C TRP A 213 0.12 3.66 -19.48
N GLN A 214 -0.05 4.95 -19.16
CA GLN A 214 1.07 5.86 -18.89
C GLN A 214 1.90 5.40 -17.69
N PHE A 215 1.24 4.95 -16.62
CA PHE A 215 1.90 4.37 -15.44
C PHE A 215 2.79 3.18 -15.84
N TRP A 216 2.24 2.17 -16.51
CA TRP A 216 2.99 0.96 -16.88
C TRP A 216 4.09 1.24 -17.91
N SER A 217 3.83 2.09 -18.91
CA SER A 217 4.85 2.48 -19.89
C SER A 217 6.06 3.17 -19.23
N GLN A 218 5.83 3.91 -18.15
CA GLN A 218 6.93 4.53 -17.42
C GLN A 218 7.65 3.54 -16.49
N ILE A 219 6.95 2.58 -15.87
CA ILE A 219 7.60 1.48 -15.13
C ILE A 219 8.48 0.65 -16.04
N ASP A 220 8.03 0.34 -17.26
CA ASP A 220 8.79 -0.37 -18.28
C ASP A 220 10.11 0.35 -18.61
N LYS A 221 10.04 1.65 -18.93
CA LYS A 221 11.24 2.49 -19.15
C LYS A 221 12.17 2.55 -17.94
N GLU A 222 11.62 2.57 -16.72
CA GLU A 222 12.43 2.52 -15.51
C GLU A 222 13.16 1.18 -15.40
N LEU A 223 12.49 0.05 -15.68
CA LEU A 223 13.11 -1.28 -15.67
C LEU A 223 14.22 -1.43 -16.72
N GLU A 224 14.05 -0.85 -17.91
CA GLU A 224 15.08 -0.87 -18.97
C GLU A 224 16.37 -0.12 -18.58
N GLN A 225 16.25 0.96 -17.79
CA GLN A 225 17.38 1.76 -17.34
C GLN A 225 18.18 1.10 -16.22
N VAL A 226 17.65 0.02 -15.66
CA VAL A 226 18.20 -0.61 -14.50
C VAL A 226 19.04 -1.81 -14.95
N SER A 227 20.35 -1.77 -14.68
CA SER A 227 21.28 -2.86 -15.06
C SER A 227 20.90 -4.20 -14.39
N PRO A 228 21.39 -5.36 -14.89
CA PRO A 228 21.12 -6.70 -14.33
C PRO A 228 21.47 -6.88 -12.85
N PHE A 229 22.08 -5.88 -12.21
CA PHE A 229 22.42 -5.85 -10.78
C PHE A 229 21.22 -5.59 -9.85
N THR A 230 20.00 -5.51 -10.38
CA THR A 230 18.78 -5.06 -9.66
C THR A 230 17.69 -6.12 -9.50
N VAL A 231 18.15 -7.36 -9.44
CA VAL A 231 17.47 -8.43 -8.70
C VAL A 231 16.97 -7.94 -7.33
N TRP A 232 17.62 -6.93 -6.73
CA TRP A 232 17.22 -6.33 -5.44
C TRP A 232 15.83 -5.67 -5.42
N LEU A 233 15.39 -4.90 -6.43
CA LEU A 233 14.06 -4.28 -6.42
C LEU A 233 12.96 -5.35 -6.48
N PHE A 234 13.17 -6.37 -7.32
CA PHE A 234 12.24 -7.49 -7.48
C PHE A 234 12.23 -8.40 -6.24
N MET A 235 13.39 -8.69 -5.65
CA MET A 235 13.51 -9.47 -4.41
C MET A 235 12.96 -8.70 -3.19
N ALA A 236 13.20 -7.39 -3.09
CA ALA A 236 12.67 -6.56 -2.01
C ALA A 236 11.15 -6.37 -2.13
N LEU A 237 10.59 -6.34 -3.35
CA LEU A 237 9.15 -6.47 -3.58
C LEU A 237 8.67 -7.83 -3.06
N ILE A 238 9.28 -8.95 -3.49
CA ILE A 238 8.92 -10.30 -3.05
C ILE A 238 8.96 -10.44 -1.51
N ASP A 239 10.02 -9.96 -0.84
CA ASP A 239 10.18 -10.02 0.63
C ASP A 239 9.17 -9.12 1.36
N TYR A 240 8.89 -7.94 0.82
CA TYR A 240 7.85 -7.05 1.33
C TYR A 240 6.46 -7.70 1.26
N PHE A 241 6.15 -8.37 0.16
CA PHE A 241 4.89 -9.10 -0.03
C PHE A 241 4.82 -10.39 0.79
N ASN A 242 5.95 -11.08 1.01
CA ASN A 242 6.04 -12.26 1.88
C ASN A 242 5.69 -11.95 3.34
N SER A 243 5.90 -10.72 3.80
CA SER A 243 5.54 -10.27 5.15
C SER A 243 4.03 -10.05 5.36
N PHE A 244 3.23 -9.99 4.29
CA PHE A 244 1.78 -9.83 4.35
C PHE A 244 1.09 -10.95 3.53
N VAL A 245 0.66 -12.01 4.22
CA VAL A 245 0.06 -13.22 3.64
C VAL A 245 -1.04 -12.95 2.61
N ILE A 246 -1.81 -11.86 2.78
CA ILE A 246 -2.92 -11.46 1.91
C ILE A 246 -2.44 -10.79 0.60
N LEU A 247 -1.28 -10.11 0.61
CA LEU A 247 -0.72 -9.48 -0.60
C LEU A 247 0.17 -10.44 -1.41
N ARG A 248 0.55 -11.59 -0.84
CA ARG A 248 1.29 -12.68 -1.50
C ARG A 248 0.64 -13.15 -2.81
N THR A 249 -0.70 -13.19 -2.86
CA THR A 249 -1.46 -13.60 -4.05
C THR A 249 -1.50 -12.53 -5.12
N ASN A 250 -1.31 -11.26 -4.78
CA ASN A 250 -1.66 -10.16 -5.67
C ASN A 250 -0.52 -9.75 -6.58
N MET A 251 0.75 -9.71 -6.15
CA MET A 251 1.85 -9.45 -7.10
C MET A 251 2.19 -10.62 -8.00
N CYS A 252 2.11 -11.85 -7.49
CA CYS A 252 2.14 -13.01 -8.36
C CYS A 252 0.96 -12.99 -9.32
N SER A 253 -0.23 -12.51 -8.93
CA SER A 253 -1.36 -12.28 -9.86
C SER A 253 -1.23 -11.02 -10.72
N ILE A 254 -0.47 -9.98 -10.36
CA ILE A 254 -0.20 -8.85 -11.25
C ILE A 254 0.77 -9.33 -12.30
N ALA A 255 1.93 -9.87 -11.89
CA ALA A 255 2.85 -10.52 -12.82
C ALA A 255 2.13 -11.63 -13.60
N TYR A 256 1.32 -12.48 -12.99
CA TYR A 256 0.64 -13.59 -13.69
C TYR A 256 -0.60 -13.15 -14.48
N CYS A 257 -1.38 -12.15 -14.09
CA CYS A 257 -2.48 -11.61 -14.91
C CYS A 257 -1.95 -10.68 -16.02
N PHE A 258 -0.78 -10.05 -15.84
CA PHE A 258 -0.12 -9.26 -16.90
C PHE A 258 0.71 -10.15 -17.85
N PHE A 259 1.36 -11.21 -17.34
CA PHE A 259 2.23 -12.13 -18.11
C PHE A 259 1.56 -13.47 -18.50
N SER A 260 0.43 -13.83 -17.90
CA SER A 260 -0.27 -15.13 -18.13
C SER A 260 -1.77 -14.99 -18.37
N SER A 261 -2.37 -13.80 -18.25
CA SER A 261 -3.64 -13.59 -18.94
C SER A 261 -3.32 -13.39 -20.42
N ASP A 262 -3.79 -14.31 -21.25
CA ASP A 262 -3.82 -14.11 -22.69
C ASP A 262 -4.50 -12.78 -23.05
N PHE A 263 -5.32 -12.20 -22.16
CA PHE A 263 -6.02 -10.95 -22.41
C PHE A 263 -5.11 -9.70 -22.49
N VAL A 264 -4.22 -9.47 -21.51
CA VAL A 264 -3.37 -8.26 -21.49
C VAL A 264 -2.27 -8.37 -22.54
N VAL A 265 -1.68 -9.54 -22.73
CA VAL A 265 -0.71 -9.81 -23.80
C VAL A 265 -1.36 -9.72 -25.18
N VAL A 266 -2.61 -10.19 -25.37
CA VAL A 266 -3.32 -10.07 -26.66
C VAL A 266 -3.79 -8.64 -26.92
N GLN A 267 -4.22 -7.88 -25.91
CA GLN A 267 -4.58 -6.47 -26.10
C GLN A 267 -3.34 -5.61 -26.38
N LEU A 268 -2.24 -5.80 -25.63
CA LEU A 268 -0.98 -5.10 -25.86
C LEU A 268 -0.31 -5.51 -27.18
N LYS A 269 -0.44 -6.77 -27.62
CA LYS A 269 -0.01 -7.21 -28.97
C LYS A 269 -0.93 -6.73 -30.09
N LYS A 270 -2.23 -6.50 -29.84
CA LYS A 270 -3.18 -5.97 -30.84
C LYS A 270 -3.00 -4.47 -31.06
N THR A 271 -2.57 -3.73 -30.05
CA THR A 271 -2.10 -2.35 -30.19
C THR A 271 -0.65 -2.37 -30.66
N ALA A 272 -0.46 -2.37 -31.98
CA ALA A 272 0.80 -2.61 -32.69
C ALA A 272 1.98 -1.64 -32.40
N ASP A 273 1.96 -0.86 -31.32
CA ASP A 273 2.96 0.16 -30.98
C ASP A 273 3.52 0.04 -29.56
N PHE A 274 3.28 -1.06 -28.84
CA PHE A 274 3.95 -1.28 -27.54
C PHE A 274 5.34 -1.90 -27.77
N PRO A 275 6.45 -1.26 -27.34
CA PRO A 275 7.80 -1.76 -27.55
C PRO A 275 8.08 -2.92 -26.57
N LEU A 276 7.56 -4.12 -26.83
CA LEU A 276 7.84 -5.29 -25.98
C LEU A 276 9.19 -5.91 -26.37
N ASN A 277 10.26 -5.61 -25.63
CA ASN A 277 11.52 -6.38 -25.70
C ASN A 277 11.86 -7.05 -24.35
N TRP A 278 11.05 -8.03 -23.96
CA TRP A 278 11.12 -8.70 -22.64
C TRP A 278 11.94 -9.99 -22.63
N THR A 279 13.11 -10.00 -23.28
CA THR A 279 14.01 -11.19 -23.30
C THR A 279 14.53 -11.60 -21.92
N TRP A 280 14.43 -10.72 -20.92
CA TRP A 280 14.92 -10.95 -19.56
C TRP A 280 13.89 -11.62 -18.62
N LEU A 281 12.58 -11.48 -18.86
CA LEU A 281 11.53 -12.16 -18.08
C LEU A 281 11.50 -13.67 -18.31
N ILE A 282 11.80 -14.11 -19.55
CA ILE A 282 11.93 -15.53 -19.90
C ILE A 282 13.11 -16.19 -19.17
N ARG A 283 14.13 -15.42 -18.79
CA ARG A 283 15.26 -15.95 -18.00
C ARG A 283 14.88 -16.18 -16.53
N LEU A 284 14.01 -15.35 -15.96
CA LEU A 284 13.57 -15.45 -14.56
C LEU A 284 12.55 -16.57 -14.31
N SER A 285 11.83 -17.02 -15.33
CA SER A 285 10.90 -18.17 -15.21
C SER A 285 11.60 -19.54 -15.38
N ILE A 286 12.88 -19.55 -15.76
CA ILE A 286 13.67 -20.76 -16.04
C ILE A 286 14.75 -21.01 -14.96
N THR A 287 14.90 -20.11 -13.98
CA THR A 287 15.81 -20.26 -12.83
C THR A 287 15.03 -20.25 -11.52
#